data_AF-A0A845GZM5-F1
#
_entry.id   AF-A0A845GZM5-F1
#
_cell.length_a   1.000
_cell.length_b   1.000
_cell.length_c   1.000
_cell.angle_alpha   90.00
_cell.angle_beta   90.00
_cell.angle_gamma   90.00
#
_symmetry.space_group_name_H-M   'P 1'
#
loop_
_entity.id
_entity.type
_entity.pdbx_description
1 polymer ?
#
loop_
_entity_poly.entity_id
_entity_poly.type
_entity_poly.pdbx_seq_one_letter_code
_entity_poly.pdbx_strand_id
1 'polypeptide(L)'
;MMTIMESKPTKRATASRKEATHERIVEVASRAIRRSGYDGTGVADIMKEAGLTHGGFYAHFESRDALLAEAGDRAGAESVALAARVA
;
A
#
# COMPACT_ATOMS: atom_id res chain seq x y z
N MET A 1 -19.48 36.76 -14.71
CA MET A 1 -19.71 35.30 -14.63
C MET A 1 -18.37 34.59 -14.59
N MET A 2 -18.23 33.60 -13.72
CA MET A 2 -17.02 33.19 -13.01
C MET A 2 -15.94 32.54 -13.89
N THR A 3 -14.70 33.05 -13.82
CA THR A 3 -13.50 32.37 -14.34
C THR A 3 -13.13 31.26 -13.36
N ILE A 4 -13.25 30.01 -13.81
CA ILE A 4 -12.85 28.82 -13.04
C ILE A 4 -11.32 28.69 -13.16
N MET A 5 -10.59 28.94 -12.06
CA MET A 5 -9.16 28.69 -11.97
C MET A 5 -8.91 27.19 -11.77
N GLU A 6 -8.53 26.46 -12.82
CA GLU A 6 -7.87 25.16 -12.67
C GLU A 6 -6.46 25.37 -12.10
N SER A 7 -6.31 25.16 -10.79
CA SER A 7 -4.99 25.18 -10.13
C SER A 7 -4.36 23.80 -10.23
N LYS A 8 -3.27 23.67 -10.98
CA LYS A 8 -2.45 22.45 -11.04
C LYS A 8 -1.95 22.08 -9.63
N PRO A 9 -2.02 20.80 -9.21
CA PRO A 9 -1.55 20.40 -7.90
C PRO A 9 -0.03 20.64 -7.76
N THR A 10 0.37 21.20 -6.61
CA THR A 10 1.78 21.49 -6.29
C THR A 10 2.57 20.20 -6.02
N LYS A 11 3.88 20.19 -6.31
CA LYS A 11 4.77 19.00 -6.14
C LYS A 11 4.68 18.33 -4.75
N ARG A 12 4.40 19.09 -3.70
CA ARG A 12 4.24 18.55 -2.32
C ARG A 12 2.93 17.77 -2.15
N ALA A 13 1.83 18.28 -2.70
CA ALA A 13 0.52 17.62 -2.60
C ALA A 13 0.50 16.30 -3.40
N THR A 14 1.19 16.25 -4.54
CA THR A 14 1.30 15.02 -5.35
C THR A 14 2.21 13.98 -4.70
N ALA A 15 3.33 14.38 -4.08
CA ALA A 15 4.19 13.48 -3.31
C ALA A 15 3.42 12.82 -2.15
N SER A 16 2.70 13.63 -1.36
CA SER A 16 1.86 13.14 -0.26
C SER A 16 0.78 12.15 -0.72
N ARG A 17 0.17 12.37 -1.89
CA ARG A 17 -0.83 11.44 -2.45
C ARG A 17 -0.21 10.12 -2.92
N LYS A 18 1.01 10.18 -3.48
CA LYS A 18 1.77 8.99 -3.87
C LYS A 18 2.15 8.17 -2.63
N GLU A 19 2.66 8.82 -1.60
CA GLU A 19 3.00 8.19 -0.32
C GLU A 19 1.78 7.54 0.34
N ALA A 20 0.64 8.25 0.43
CA ALA A 20 -0.59 7.69 0.99
C ALA A 20 -1.13 6.50 0.18
N THR A 21 -0.88 6.47 -1.14
CA THR A 21 -1.25 5.33 -1.98
C THR A 21 -0.30 4.16 -1.77
N HIS A 22 1.01 4.43 -1.65
CA HIS A 22 2.03 3.43 -1.30
C HIS A 22 1.69 2.74 0.02
N GLU A 23 1.45 3.55 1.06
CA GLU A 23 1.09 3.10 2.40
C GLU A 23 -0.12 2.17 2.42
N ARG A 24 -1.16 2.51 1.64
CA ARG A 24 -2.36 1.69 1.52
C ARG A 24 -2.09 0.34 0.85
N ILE A 25 -1.21 0.29 -0.15
CA ILE A 25 -0.81 -0.97 -0.79
C ILE A 25 -0.09 -1.87 0.23
N VAL A 26 0.85 -1.30 1.01
CA VAL A 26 1.61 -2.04 2.03
C VAL A 26 0.69 -2.54 3.14
N GLU A 27 -0.27 -1.71 3.58
CA GLU A 27 -1.26 -2.07 4.60
C GLU A 27 -2.17 -3.22 4.17
N VAL A 28 -2.65 -3.21 2.93
CA VAL A 28 -3.42 -4.33 2.36
C VAL A 28 -2.57 -5.60 2.27
N ALA A 29 -1.34 -5.48 1.75
CA ALA A 29 -0.43 -6.61 1.61
C ALA A 29 -0.02 -7.21 2.97
N SER A 30 0.23 -6.39 3.99
CA SER A 30 0.61 -6.86 5.33
C SER A 30 -0.51 -7.69 5.96
N ARG A 31 -1.77 -7.26 5.79
CA ARG A 31 -2.94 -8.05 6.18
C ARG A 31 -3.04 -9.36 5.41
N ALA A 32 -2.86 -9.32 4.10
CA ALA A 32 -2.94 -10.51 3.26
C ALA A 32 -1.88 -11.55 3.66
N ILE A 33 -0.64 -11.12 3.94
CA ILE A 33 0.43 -12.00 4.44
C ILE A 33 0.00 -12.69 5.74
N ARG A 34 -0.54 -11.96 6.72
CA ARG A 34 -0.98 -12.56 7.99
C ARG A 34 -2.18 -13.51 7.83
N ARG A 35 -3.06 -13.26 6.85
CA ARG A 35 -4.25 -14.09 6.61
C ARG A 35 -3.96 -15.36 5.80
N SER A 36 -3.09 -15.27 4.81
CA SER A 36 -2.95 -16.28 3.75
C SER A 36 -1.51 -16.66 3.41
N GLY A 37 -0.52 -16.11 4.12
CA GLY A 37 0.90 -16.31 3.85
C GLY A 37 1.37 -15.62 2.57
N TYR A 38 2.67 -15.77 2.27
CA TYR A 38 3.30 -15.13 1.12
C TYR A 38 2.77 -15.67 -0.22
N ASP A 39 2.64 -16.99 -0.37
CA ASP A 39 2.19 -17.61 -1.62
C ASP A 39 0.73 -17.31 -1.95
N GLY A 40 -0.11 -17.13 -0.91
CA GLY A 40 -1.51 -16.70 -1.06
C GLY A 40 -1.68 -15.21 -1.36
N THR A 41 -0.59 -14.44 -1.44
CA THR A 41 -0.62 -12.98 -1.60
C THR A 41 -0.24 -12.59 -3.04
N GLY A 42 -1.25 -12.30 -3.87
CA GLY A 42 -1.10 -11.92 -5.28
C GLY A 42 -1.23 -10.40 -5.52
N VAL A 43 -0.41 -9.85 -6.43
CA VAL A 43 -0.43 -8.40 -6.75
C VAL A 43 -1.82 -7.95 -7.26
N ALA A 44 -2.48 -8.75 -8.08
CA ALA A 44 -3.81 -8.41 -8.60
C ALA A 44 -4.85 -8.24 -7.49
N ASP A 45 -4.86 -9.16 -6.53
CA ASP A 45 -5.80 -9.13 -5.40
C ASP A 45 -5.50 -7.99 -4.44
N ILE A 46 -4.21 -7.75 -4.14
CA ILE A 46 -3.77 -6.62 -3.32
C ILE A 46 -4.22 -5.29 -3.95
N MET A 47 -3.96 -5.10 -5.24
CA MET A 47 -4.31 -3.85 -5.92
C MET A 47 -5.83 -3.66 -5.96
N LYS A 48 -6.59 -4.75 -6.19
CA LYS A 48 -8.06 -4.73 -6.14
C LYS A 48 -8.57 -4.36 -4.74
N GLU A 49 -8.06 -4.98 -3.67
CA GLU A 49 -8.43 -4.67 -2.28
C GLU A 49 -8.02 -3.24 -1.89
N ALA A 50 -6.89 -2.75 -2.41
CA ALA A 50 -6.47 -1.36 -2.25
C ALA A 50 -7.31 -0.36 -3.06
N GLY A 51 -8.20 -0.80 -3.95
CA GLY A 51 -8.99 0.08 -4.82
C GLY A 51 -8.16 0.74 -5.92
N LEU A 52 -7.17 0.03 -6.45
CA LEU A 52 -6.23 0.49 -7.46
C LEU A 52 -6.21 -0.45 -8.66
N THR A 53 -5.76 0.06 -9.81
CA THR A 53 -5.58 -0.77 -11.01
C THR A 53 -4.31 -1.60 -10.90
N HIS A 54 -4.27 -2.76 -11.55
CA HIS A 54 -3.06 -3.60 -11.58
C HIS A 54 -1.86 -2.84 -12.16
N GLY A 55 -2.06 -2.06 -13.23
CA GLY A 55 -0.98 -1.25 -13.82
C GLY A 55 -0.44 -0.15 -12.91
N GLY A 56 -1.24 0.34 -11.95
CA GLY A 56 -0.79 1.32 -10.96
C GLY A 56 0.27 0.79 -10.00
N PHE A 57 0.45 -0.53 -9.91
CA PHE A 57 1.41 -1.17 -9.03
C PHE A 57 2.85 -0.70 -9.29
N TYR A 58 3.22 -0.65 -10.57
CA TYR A 58 4.57 -0.31 -11.01
C TYR A 58 4.94 1.16 -10.79
N ALA A 59 3.99 2.02 -10.39
CA ALA A 59 4.29 3.38 -9.93
C ALA A 59 4.83 3.42 -8.49
N HIS A 60 4.66 2.33 -7.73
CA HIS A 60 4.97 2.20 -6.31
C HIS A 60 6.04 1.16 -6.02
N PHE A 61 6.02 0.02 -6.72
CA PHE A 61 6.94 -1.09 -6.48
C PHE A 61 7.58 -1.58 -7.77
N GLU A 62 8.86 -1.95 -7.67
CA GLU A 62 9.62 -2.53 -8.79
C GLU A 62 9.23 -3.98 -9.06
N SER A 63 8.82 -4.72 -8.04
CA SER A 63 8.45 -6.13 -8.13
C SER A 63 7.50 -6.54 -7.01
N ARG A 64 6.84 -7.70 -7.20
CA ARG A 64 6.04 -8.33 -6.14
C ARG A 64 6.88 -8.58 -4.89
N ASP A 65 8.13 -9.02 -5.06
CA ASP A 65 9.00 -9.35 -3.93
C ASP A 65 9.38 -8.10 -3.13
N ALA A 66 9.58 -6.95 -3.80
CA ALA A 66 9.78 -5.68 -3.13
C ALA A 66 8.59 -5.28 -2.25
N LEU A 67 7.35 -5.46 -2.78
CA LEU A 67 6.14 -5.26 -1.97
C LEU A 67 6.09 -6.24 -0.79
N LEU A 68 6.35 -7.52 -1.02
CA LEU A 68 6.24 -8.54 0.02
C LEU A 68 7.29 -8.38 1.13
N ALA A 69 8.48 -7.90 0.80
CA ALA A 69 9.50 -7.57 1.79
C ALA A 69 9.01 -6.46 2.73
N GLU A 70 8.60 -5.31 2.17
CA GLU A 70 8.13 -4.17 2.95
C GLU A 70 6.86 -4.50 3.76
N ALA A 71 5.91 -5.20 3.13
CA ALA A 71 4.68 -5.63 3.79
C ALA A 71 4.94 -6.71 4.86
N GLY A 72 5.95 -7.56 4.67
CA GLY A 72 6.39 -8.58 5.62
C GLY A 72 6.95 -7.94 6.90
N ASP A 73 7.80 -6.93 6.76
CA ASP A 73 8.33 -6.17 7.90
C ASP A 73 7.19 -5.54 8.72
N ARG A 74 6.24 -4.88 8.04
CA ARG A 74 5.05 -4.33 8.69
C ARG A 74 4.22 -5.41 9.38
N ALA A 75 3.98 -6.53 8.72
CA ALA A 75 3.19 -7.63 9.26
C ALA A 75 3.81 -8.23 10.52
N GLY A 76 5.13 -8.41 10.53
CA GLY A 76 5.89 -8.87 11.69
C GLY A 76 5.79 -7.88 12.86
N ALA A 77 6.06 -6.60 12.60
CA ALA A 77 5.98 -5.55 13.62
C ALA A 77 4.58 -5.45 14.24
N GLU A 78 3.52 -5.48 13.44
CA GLU A 78 2.13 -5.46 13.92
C GLU A 78 1.78 -6.71 14.75
N SER A 79 2.27 -7.89 14.34
CA SER A 79 2.03 -9.14 15.06
C SER A 79 2.73 -9.15 16.43
N VAL A 80 3.98 -8.67 16.48
CA VAL A 80 4.73 -8.51 17.74
C VAL A 80 4.03 -7.51 18.66
N ALA A 81 3.61 -6.35 18.12
CA ALA A 81 2.91 -5.34 18.89
C ALA A 81 1.57 -5.84 19.44
N LEU A 82 0.85 -6.70 18.70
CA LEU A 82 -0.37 -7.32 19.18
C LEU A 82 -0.08 -8.34 20.30
N ALA A 83 0.90 -9.22 20.10
CA ALA A 83 1.29 -10.21 21.11
C ALA A 83 1.72 -9.56 22.43
N ALA A 84 2.42 -8.43 22.36
CA ALA A 84 2.82 -7.66 23.55
C ALA A 84 1.65 -7.04 24.34
N ARG A 85 0.47 -6.87 23.73
CA ARG A 85 -0.72 -6.32 24.42
C ARG A 85 -1.49 -7.36 25.22
N VAL A 86 -1.28 -8.64 24.93
CA VAL A 86 -2.01 -9.75 25.57
C VAL A 86 -1.17 -10.55 26.56
N ALA A 87 0.13 -10.25 26.63
CA ALA A 87 1.05 -10.74 27.66
C ALA A 87 1.01 -9.82 28.89
#